data_AF-A0A966WNE3-F1
#
_entry.id   AF-A0A966WNE3-F1
#
_cell.length_a   1.000
_cell.length_b   1.000
_cell.length_c   1.000
_cell.angle_alpha   90.00
_cell.angle_beta   90.00
_cell.angle_gamma   90.00
#
_symmetry.space_group_name_H-M   'P 1'
#
loop_
_entity.id
_entity.type
_entity.pdbx_description
1 polymer ?
#
loop_
_entity_poly.entity_id
_entity_poly.type
_entity_poly.pdbx_seq_one_letter_code
_entity_poly.pdbx_strand_id
1 'polypeptide(L)'
;MVGWAKANLFSSPLNIALTLLALWFLWQILPPSIHWLFSGAVWAAADRKECWALMEAPRDGACWAFIRGSLELFLYGWYPEPERWRVDLTFVLFAAAVFGALRENIPGKKYWLIFAVAFPFIAAWLLFGGFGLEAIPTNKLGGIL
;
A
#
# COMPACT_ATOMS: atom_id res chain seq x y z
N MET A 1 -21.28 -2.84 21.74
CA MET A 1 -20.14 -1.92 21.52
C MET A 1 -19.70 -1.22 22.82
N VAL A 2 -20.59 -0.57 23.58
CA VAL A 2 -20.22 0.19 24.81
C VAL A 2 -19.58 -0.67 25.92
N GLY A 3 -20.03 -1.91 26.13
CA GLY A 3 -19.46 -2.81 27.14
C GLY A 3 -17.99 -3.21 26.89
N TRP A 4 -17.59 -3.30 25.62
CA TRP A 4 -16.21 -3.64 25.24
C TRP A 4 -15.23 -2.50 25.53
N ALA A 5 -15.66 -1.25 25.30
CA ALA A 5 -14.86 -0.07 25.56
C ALA A 5 -14.60 0.10 27.07
N LYS A 6 -15.61 -0.09 27.93
CA LYS A 6 -15.43 -0.05 29.38
C LYS A 6 -14.49 -1.15 29.90
N ALA A 7 -14.56 -2.35 29.32
CA ALA A 7 -13.76 -3.50 29.74
C ALA A 7 -12.30 -3.47 29.25
N ASN A 8 -11.99 -2.76 28.16
CA ASN A 8 -10.63 -2.74 27.58
C ASN A 8 -9.94 -1.37 27.69
N LEU A 9 -10.64 -0.27 27.44
CA LEU A 9 -10.06 1.09 27.43
C LEU A 9 -10.11 1.77 28.80
N PHE A 10 -11.13 1.47 29.61
CA PHE A 10 -11.37 2.13 30.90
C PHE A 10 -11.34 1.16 32.09
N SER A 11 -10.71 0.00 31.94
CA SER A 11 -10.76 -1.06 32.96
C SER A 11 -9.82 -0.87 34.15
N SER A 12 -8.82 0.01 34.04
CA SER A 12 -7.92 0.39 35.13
C SER A 12 -7.48 1.86 34.99
N PRO A 13 -7.08 2.55 36.08
CA PRO A 13 -6.56 3.92 36.00
C PRO A 13 -5.40 4.08 35.00
N LEU A 14 -4.56 3.04 34.85
CA LEU A 14 -3.48 3.00 33.88
C LEU A 14 -4.02 2.92 32.43
N ASN A 15 -5.03 2.09 32.17
CA ASN A 15 -5.65 1.99 30.85
C ASN A 15 -6.37 3.30 30.45
N ILE A 16 -6.97 4.00 31.42
CA ILE A 16 -7.56 5.32 31.22
C ILE A 16 -6.47 6.32 30.81
N ALA A 17 -5.35 6.37 31.56
CA ALA A 17 -4.23 7.25 31.25
C ALA A 17 -3.62 6.97 29.88
N LEU A 18 -3.39 5.69 29.54
CA LEU A 18 -2.89 5.28 28.22
C LEU A 18 -3.86 5.62 27.09
N THR A 19 -5.17 5.46 27.31
CA THR A 19 -6.19 5.83 26.32
C THR A 19 -6.22 7.33 26.07
N LEU A 20 -6.17 8.15 27.12
CA LEU A 20 -6.12 9.61 26.99
C LEU A 20 -4.83 10.07 26.30
N LEU A 21 -3.70 9.45 26.63
CA LEU A 21 -2.42 9.72 25.99
C LEU A 21 -2.45 9.35 24.49
N ALA A 22 -3.02 8.20 24.14
CA ALA A 22 -3.18 7.79 22.75
C ALA A 22 -4.08 8.75 21.96
N LEU A 23 -5.21 9.18 22.55
CA LEU A 23 -6.09 10.19 21.94
C LEU A 23 -5.37 11.53 21.75
N TRP A 24 -4.55 11.94 22.72
CA TRP A 24 -3.75 13.15 22.62
C TRP A 24 -2.74 13.06 21.46
N PHE A 25 -2.00 11.95 21.34
CA PHE A 25 -1.09 11.74 20.19
C PHE A 25 -1.84 11.72 18.85
N LEU A 26 -2.97 11.02 18.78
CA LEU A 26 -3.80 11.00 17.58
C LEU A 26 -4.26 12.41 17.21
N TRP A 27 -4.65 13.22 18.20
CA TRP A 27 -5.05 14.61 17.97
C TRP A 27 -3.90 15.49 17.47
N GLN A 28 -2.66 15.22 17.86
CA GLN A 28 -1.50 15.96 17.34
C GLN A 28 -1.13 15.54 15.90
N ILE A 29 -1.40 14.29 15.51
CA ILE A 29 -0.94 13.74 14.23
C ILE A 29 -2.02 13.81 13.15
N LEU A 30 -3.28 13.47 13.46
CA LEU A 30 -4.34 13.35 12.46
C LEU A 30 -4.63 14.68 11.75
N PRO A 31 -4.94 15.78 12.44
CA PRO A 31 -5.27 17.04 11.79
C PRO A 31 -4.20 17.55 10.81
N PRO A 32 -2.90 17.63 11.17
CA PRO A 32 -1.89 18.05 10.21
C PRO A 32 -1.68 17.02 9.08
N SER A 33 -1.82 15.73 9.35
CA SER A 33 -1.72 14.70 8.29
C SER A 33 -2.86 14.80 7.29
N ILE A 34 -4.09 15.03 7.75
CA ILE A 34 -5.26 15.25 6.89
C ILE A 34 -5.09 16.54 6.10
N HIS A 35 -4.58 17.59 6.74
CA HIS A 35 -4.33 18.85 6.07
C HIS A 35 -3.32 18.66 4.92
N TRP A 36 -2.18 18.07 5.23
CA TRP A 36 -1.13 17.79 4.25
C TRP A 36 -1.62 16.89 3.11
N LEU A 37 -2.41 15.86 3.42
CA LEU A 37 -2.85 14.86 2.45
C LEU A 37 -3.97 15.35 1.53
N PHE A 38 -4.85 16.23 2.01
CA PHE A 38 -6.05 16.62 1.28
C PHE A 38 -6.21 18.13 1.10
N SER A 39 -6.28 18.91 2.18
CA SER A 39 -6.68 20.32 2.09
C SER A 39 -5.57 21.25 1.61
N GLY A 40 -4.31 20.98 1.97
CA GLY A 40 -3.13 21.68 1.46
C GLY A 40 -2.54 21.02 0.21
N ALA A 41 -3.16 19.94 -0.29
CA ALA A 41 -2.60 19.13 -1.36
C ALA A 41 -2.88 19.70 -2.75
N VAL A 42 -1.89 19.60 -3.64
CA VAL A 42 -2.01 20.03 -5.03
C VAL A 42 -2.25 18.82 -5.93
N TRP A 43 -3.39 18.84 -6.61
CA TRP A 43 -3.86 17.71 -7.42
C TRP A 43 -3.32 17.75 -8.85
N ALA A 44 -3.18 18.93 -9.45
CA ALA A 44 -2.70 19.10 -10.82
C ALA A 44 -1.57 20.13 -10.85
N ALA A 45 -0.43 19.74 -11.43
CA ALA A 45 0.74 20.58 -11.67
C ALA A 45 1.58 19.89 -12.77
N ALA A 46 2.28 20.66 -13.60
CA ALA A 46 3.15 20.14 -14.65
C ALA A 46 4.49 19.65 -14.08
N ASP A 47 5.01 20.31 -13.04
CA ASP A 47 6.25 19.91 -12.38
C ASP A 47 6.24 20.14 -10.86
N ARG A 48 7.31 19.68 -10.19
CA ARG A 48 7.46 19.83 -8.74
C ARG A 48 7.55 21.29 -8.29
N LYS A 49 8.12 22.18 -9.11
CA LYS A 49 8.30 23.59 -8.76
C LYS A 49 6.96 24.32 -8.78
N GLU A 50 6.15 24.06 -9.81
CA GLU A 50 4.79 24.56 -9.90
C GLU A 50 3.94 24.01 -8.75
N CYS A 51 4.10 22.74 -8.41
CA CYS A 51 3.41 22.15 -7.26
C CYS A 51 3.71 22.87 -5.94
N TRP A 52 4.96 23.31 -5.73
CA TRP A 52 5.33 24.10 -4.54
C TRP A 52 4.90 25.56 -4.63
N ALA A 53 4.83 26.14 -5.83
CA ALA A 53 4.36 27.50 -6.02
C ALA A 53 2.86 27.66 -5.79
N LEU A 54 2.08 26.59 -5.97
CA LEU A 54 0.64 26.54 -5.72
C LEU A 54 0.28 26.30 -4.24
N MET A 55 1.25 26.04 -3.37
CA MET A 55 1.04 25.84 -1.93
C MET A 55 1.22 27.14 -1.14
N GLU A 56 0.54 27.26 0.00
CA GLU A 56 0.63 28.43 0.88
C GLU A 56 2.04 28.62 1.46
N ALA A 57 2.72 27.51 1.78
CA ALA A 57 4.15 27.47 2.03
C ALA A 57 4.82 26.34 1.24
N PRO A 58 6.12 26.45 0.89
CA PRO A 58 6.84 25.36 0.26
C PRO A 58 6.81 24.11 1.16
N ARG A 59 6.37 22.97 0.60
CA ARG A 59 6.25 21.66 1.29
C ARG A 59 5.11 21.55 2.32
N ASP A 60 4.17 22.47 2.30
CA ASP A 60 3.05 22.49 3.25
C ASP A 60 2.01 21.38 2.99
N GLY A 61 1.94 20.88 1.75
CA GLY A 61 1.02 19.81 1.36
C GLY A 61 1.60 18.75 0.43
N ALA A 62 0.82 17.71 0.20
CA ALA A 62 1.15 16.62 -0.70
C ALA A 62 1.04 17.05 -2.17
N CYS A 63 2.01 16.64 -2.99
CA CYS A 63 1.96 16.84 -4.44
C CYS A 63 1.41 15.60 -5.15
N TRP A 64 0.09 15.49 -5.27
CA TRP A 64 -0.55 14.34 -5.91
C TRP A 64 -0.28 14.25 -7.42
N ALA A 65 -0.02 15.38 -8.08
CA ALA A 65 0.39 15.40 -9.49
C ALA A 65 1.68 14.60 -9.70
N PHE A 66 2.68 14.83 -8.84
CA PHE A 66 3.96 14.12 -8.88
C PHE A 66 3.79 12.63 -8.52
N ILE A 67 3.02 12.33 -7.47
CA ILE A 67 2.78 10.94 -7.05
C ILE A 67 2.10 10.15 -8.17
N ARG A 68 1.08 10.72 -8.83
CA ARG A 68 0.40 10.06 -9.97
C ARG A 68 1.34 9.87 -11.16
N GLY A 69 2.12 10.89 -11.52
CA GLY A 69 3.09 10.77 -12.61
C GLY A 69 4.21 9.77 -12.34
N SER A 70 4.53 9.51 -11.06
CA SER A 70 5.57 8.56 -10.66
C SER A 70 5.03 7.20 -10.24
N LEU A 71 3.70 7.00 -10.20
CA LEU A 71 3.08 5.79 -9.69
C LEU A 71 3.47 4.57 -10.51
N GLU A 72 3.57 4.71 -11.83
CA GLU A 72 4.02 3.65 -12.72
C GLU A 72 5.46 3.21 -12.40
N LEU A 73 6.34 4.14 -12.06
CA LEU A 73 7.70 3.83 -11.64
C LEU A 73 7.72 3.11 -10.28
N PHE A 74 6.84 3.48 -9.34
CA PHE A 74 6.75 2.81 -8.05
C PHE A 74 6.17 1.39 -8.15
N LEU A 75 5.19 1.17 -9.03
CA LEU A 75 4.52 -0.11 -9.19
C LEU A 75 5.29 -1.08 -10.10
N TYR A 76 5.81 -0.58 -11.23
CA TYR A 76 6.44 -1.41 -12.25
C TYR A 76 7.96 -1.21 -12.34
N GLY A 77 8.54 -0.16 -11.75
CA GLY A 77 9.98 0.11 -11.86
C GLY A 77 10.42 0.24 -13.33
N TRP A 78 11.49 -0.47 -13.68
CA TRP A 78 12.02 -0.55 -15.05
C TRP A 78 11.51 -1.78 -15.82
N TYR A 79 10.41 -2.39 -15.36
CA TYR A 79 9.83 -3.56 -16.01
C TYR A 79 9.32 -3.19 -17.41
N PRO A 80 9.61 -4.00 -18.45
CA PRO A 80 9.19 -3.70 -19.81
C PRO A 80 7.68 -3.50 -19.90
N GLU A 81 7.24 -2.42 -20.54
CA GLU A 81 5.82 -2.09 -20.74
C GLU A 81 4.99 -3.27 -21.29
N PRO A 82 5.42 -4.01 -22.33
CA PRO A 82 4.63 -5.14 -22.85
C PRO A 82 4.52 -6.30 -21.87
N GLU A 83 5.33 -6.35 -20.82
CA GLU A 83 5.34 -7.44 -19.83
C GLU A 83 4.70 -7.06 -18.50
N ARG A 84 4.26 -5.79 -18.31
CA ARG A 84 3.63 -5.31 -17.07
C ARG A 84 2.41 -6.14 -16.64
N TRP A 85 1.71 -6.77 -17.59
CA TRP A 85 0.60 -7.69 -17.30
C TRP A 85 1.00 -8.83 -16.36
N ARG A 86 2.27 -9.27 -16.38
CA ARG A 86 2.81 -10.29 -15.46
C ARG A 86 2.81 -9.78 -14.01
N VAL A 87 3.15 -8.51 -13.82
CA VAL A 87 3.13 -7.83 -12.52
C VAL A 87 1.68 -7.69 -12.03
N ASP A 88 0.78 -7.24 -12.90
CA ASP A 88 -0.65 -7.09 -12.58
C ASP A 88 -1.29 -8.42 -12.19
N LEU A 89 -1.04 -9.48 -12.95
CA LEU A 89 -1.50 -10.82 -12.62
C LEU A 89 -0.92 -11.31 -11.29
N THR A 90 0.35 -11.03 -11.00
CA THR A 90 0.94 -11.38 -9.71
C THR A 90 0.19 -10.72 -8.55
N PHE A 91 -0.16 -9.43 -8.67
CA PHE A 91 -0.96 -8.72 -7.67
C PHE A 91 -2.37 -9.30 -7.50
N VAL A 92 -3.05 -9.64 -8.61
CA VAL A 92 -4.38 -10.25 -8.56
C VAL A 92 -4.34 -11.63 -7.89
N LEU A 93 -3.36 -12.46 -8.26
CA LEU A 93 -3.15 -13.77 -7.66
C LEU A 93 -2.77 -13.68 -6.17
N PHE A 94 -1.98 -12.67 -5.79
CA PHE A 94 -1.67 -12.40 -4.39
C PHE A 94 -2.93 -12.05 -3.60
N ALA A 95 -3.77 -11.14 -4.12
CA ALA A 95 -5.03 -10.78 -3.48
C ALA A 95 -5.96 -11.99 -3.32
N ALA A 96 -6.03 -12.87 -4.33
CA ALA A 96 -6.77 -14.13 -4.27
C ALA A 96 -6.21 -15.09 -3.21
N ALA A 97 -4.88 -15.22 -3.12
CA ALA A 97 -4.21 -16.06 -2.12
C ALA A 97 -4.48 -15.56 -0.70
N VAL A 98 -4.34 -14.25 -0.46
CA VAL A 98 -4.62 -13.61 0.82
C VAL A 98 -6.09 -13.77 1.20
N PHE A 99 -7.01 -13.50 0.27
CA PHE A 99 -8.44 -13.67 0.49
C PHE A 99 -8.81 -15.11 0.86
N GLY A 100 -8.26 -16.09 0.12
CA GLY A 100 -8.47 -17.51 0.37
C GLY A 100 -7.85 -18.00 1.68
N ALA A 101 -6.72 -17.42 2.08
CA ALA A 101 -6.03 -17.79 3.32
C ALA A 101 -6.69 -17.18 4.58
N LEU A 102 -7.08 -15.91 4.53
CA LEU A 102 -7.65 -15.19 5.67
C LEU A 102 -9.10 -15.57 5.95
N ARG A 103 -9.86 -16.00 4.95
CA ARG A 103 -11.27 -16.32 5.13
C ARG A 103 -11.43 -17.76 5.60
N GLU A 104 -12.00 -17.93 6.79
CA GLU A 104 -12.03 -19.25 7.44
C GLU A 104 -13.11 -20.19 6.90
N ASN A 105 -14.19 -19.66 6.34
CA ASN A 105 -15.43 -20.37 6.03
C ASN A 105 -15.72 -20.38 4.51
N ILE A 106 -14.82 -20.96 3.72
CA ILE A 106 -14.93 -21.07 2.26
C ILE A 106 -14.97 -22.56 1.86
N PRO A 107 -15.87 -22.97 0.94
CA PRO A 107 -15.83 -24.32 0.38
C PRO A 107 -14.46 -24.56 -0.29
N GLY A 108 -13.85 -25.71 -0.01
CA GLY A 108 -12.56 -26.06 -0.60
C GLY A 108 -11.34 -25.35 -0.02
N LYS A 109 -11.38 -24.87 1.24
CA LYS A 109 -10.27 -24.19 1.95
C LYS A 109 -8.89 -24.87 1.76
N LYS A 110 -8.85 -26.20 1.71
CA LYS A 110 -7.61 -26.95 1.45
C LYS A 110 -6.93 -26.51 0.14
N TYR A 111 -7.70 -26.34 -0.94
CA TYR A 111 -7.17 -25.92 -2.23
C TYR A 111 -6.66 -24.47 -2.21
N TRP A 112 -7.35 -23.58 -1.49
CA TRP A 112 -6.91 -22.19 -1.28
C TRP A 112 -5.60 -22.11 -0.49
N LEU A 113 -5.44 -22.94 0.54
CA LEU A 113 -4.19 -23.01 1.31
C LEU A 113 -3.04 -23.58 0.46
N ILE A 114 -3.30 -24.62 -0.34
CA ILE A 114 -2.31 -25.14 -1.29
C ILE A 114 -1.91 -24.05 -2.29
N PHE A 115 -2.88 -23.31 -2.83
CA PHE A 115 -2.62 -22.19 -3.73
C PHE A 115 -1.79 -21.10 -3.05
N ALA A 116 -2.08 -20.73 -1.80
CA ALA A 116 -1.30 -19.73 -1.06
C ALA A 116 0.15 -20.17 -0.81
N VAL A 117 0.38 -21.46 -0.57
CA VAL A 117 1.75 -22.02 -0.45
C VAL A 117 2.47 -22.09 -1.79
N ALA A 118 1.74 -22.38 -2.88
CA ALA A 118 2.28 -22.42 -4.24
C ALA A 118 2.53 -21.03 -4.84
N PHE A 119 1.79 -20.01 -4.39
CA PHE A 119 1.83 -18.64 -4.89
C PHE A 119 3.25 -18.04 -5.01
N PRO A 120 4.15 -18.10 -4.01
CA PRO A 120 5.50 -17.54 -4.15
C PRO A 120 6.28 -18.13 -5.33
N PHE A 121 6.08 -19.41 -5.66
CA PHE A 121 6.73 -20.05 -6.80
C PHE A 121 6.12 -19.59 -8.12
N ILE A 122 4.79 -19.45 -8.17
CA ILE A 122 4.06 -18.93 -9.33
C ILE A 122 4.48 -17.47 -9.60
N ALA A 123 4.54 -16.64 -8.55
CA ALA A 123 4.96 -15.26 -8.62
C ALA A 123 6.41 -15.13 -9.09
N ALA A 124 7.33 -15.95 -8.57
CA ALA A 124 8.71 -15.97 -9.04
C ALA A 124 8.80 -16.33 -10.52
N TRP A 125 8.10 -17.37 -10.96
CA TRP A 125 8.07 -17.75 -12.37
C TRP A 125 7.49 -16.63 -13.27
N LEU A 126 6.42 -15.98 -12.83
CA LEU A 126 5.75 -14.93 -13.59
C LEU A 126 6.61 -13.66 -13.70
N LEU A 127 7.31 -13.27 -12.63
CA LEU A 127 8.12 -12.05 -12.60
C LEU A 127 9.50 -12.20 -13.26
N PHE A 128 10.22 -13.30 -12.98
CA PHE A 128 11.54 -13.55 -13.55
C PHE A 128 11.49 -14.14 -14.96
N GLY A 129 10.40 -14.81 -15.32
CA GLY A 129 10.27 -15.55 -16.57
C GLY A 129 10.89 -16.96 -16.51
N GLY A 130 11.01 -17.62 -17.67
CA GLY A 130 11.40 -19.02 -17.79
C GLY A 130 10.25 -19.92 -18.29
N PHE A 131 10.57 -21.16 -18.68
CA PHE A 131 9.61 -22.14 -19.24
C PHE A 131 8.63 -21.54 -20.27
N GLY A 132 9.17 -20.90 -21.31
CA GLY A 132 8.38 -20.31 -22.42
C GLY A 132 8.07 -18.82 -22.27
N LEU A 133 8.36 -18.20 -21.12
CA LEU A 133 8.28 -16.75 -20.93
C LEU A 133 9.66 -16.10 -21.09
N GLU A 134 9.70 -14.89 -21.67
CA GLU A 134 10.92 -14.08 -21.75
C GLU A 134 11.51 -13.85 -20.35
N ALA A 135 12.80 -14.12 -20.20
CA ALA A 135 13.52 -13.95 -18.95
C ALA A 135 13.84 -12.46 -18.73
N ILE A 136 13.37 -11.92 -17.60
CA ILE A 136 13.57 -10.51 -17.26
C ILE A 136 14.67 -10.42 -16.21
N PRO A 137 15.76 -9.68 -16.49
CA PRO A 137 16.89 -9.61 -15.59
C PRO A 137 16.53 -8.84 -14.31
N THR A 138 17.14 -9.24 -13.20
CA THR A 138 16.84 -8.72 -11.86
C THR A 138 17.06 -7.21 -11.73
N ASN A 139 17.91 -6.62 -12.58
CA ASN A 139 18.15 -5.18 -12.63
C ASN A 139 16.96 -4.36 -13.15
N LYS A 140 15.95 -5.00 -13.76
CA LYS A 140 14.71 -4.35 -14.21
C LYS A 140 13.54 -4.51 -13.24
N LEU A 141 13.66 -5.37 -12.24
CA LEU A 141 12.63 -5.62 -11.22
C LEU A 141 12.60 -4.53 -10.15
N GLY A 142 13.72 -3.84 -9.91
CA GLY A 142 13.83 -2.79 -8.90
C GLY A 142 13.75 -1.39 -9.53
N GLY A 143 12.97 -0.49 -8.91
CA GLY A 143 12.85 0.92 -9.28
C GLY A 143 13.79 1.84 -8.50
N ILE A 144 15.01 1.40 -8.18
CA ILE A 144 15.99 2.20 -7.43
C ILE A 144 17.38 1.96 -8.03
N LEU A 145 17.96 3.01 -8.64
CA LEU A 145 19.41 3.14 -8.80
C LEU A 145 19.94 3.95 -7.62
#